data_AF-A0A098EVS9-F1
#
_entry.id   AF-A0A098EVS9-F1
#
_cell.length_a   1.000
_cell.length_b   1.000
_cell.length_c   1.000
_cell.angle_alpha   90.00
_cell.angle_beta   90.00
_cell.angle_gamma   90.00
#
_symmetry.space_group_name_H-M   'P 1'
#
loop_
_entity.id
_entity.type
_entity.pdbx_description
1 polymer ?
#
loop_
_entity_poly.entity_id
_entity_poly.type
_entity_poly.pdbx_seq_one_letter_code
_entity_poly.pdbx_strand_id
1 'polypeptide(L)'
;MDIDQLKHLWEQEEDAAGFPGGFSDKHKKKDCNDNCFCKDHKSCICSILGCLEKSHKPFRFRTKTGDDIIAMIKCFDKCTGCVVLIQPEMNSPKLPAVAVIISCLDIESISFEIDDHKD
;
A
#
# COMPACT_ATOMS: atom_id res chain seq x y z
N MET A 1 2.78 -7.06 19.70
CA MET A 1 1.54 -6.38 19.28
C MET A 1 0.87 -7.33 18.32
N ASP A 2 -0.37 -7.72 18.63
CA ASP A 2 -1.09 -8.76 17.91
C ASP A 2 -1.65 -8.23 16.58
N ILE A 3 -1.77 -9.06 15.55
CA ILE A 3 -2.44 -8.72 14.28
C ILE A 3 -3.87 -8.25 14.54
N ASP A 4 -4.52 -8.77 15.58
CA ASP A 4 -5.87 -8.35 15.97
C ASP A 4 -5.90 -6.95 16.61
N GLN A 5 -4.79 -6.46 17.18
CA GLN A 5 -4.67 -5.07 17.64
C GLN A 5 -4.51 -4.10 16.46
N LEU A 6 -3.86 -4.52 15.38
CA LEU A 6 -3.75 -3.72 14.14
C LEU A 6 -5.09 -3.63 13.41
N LYS A 7 -5.91 -4.69 13.42
CA LYS A 7 -7.28 -4.64 12.89
C LYS A 7 -8.18 -3.68 13.66
N HIS A 8 -8.08 -3.68 14.99
CA HIS A 8 -8.90 -2.77 15.82
C HIS A 8 -8.55 -1.29 15.61
N LEU A 9 -7.26 -0.97 15.41
CA LEU A 9 -6.83 0.38 15.04
C LEU A 9 -7.34 0.79 13.65
N TRP A 10 -7.43 -0.15 12.72
CA TRP A 10 -7.96 0.08 11.37
C TRP A 10 -9.46 0.39 11.38
N GLU A 11 -10.27 -0.41 12.10
CA GLU A 11 -11.72 -0.21 12.20
C GLU A 11 -12.07 1.10 12.94
N GLN A 12 -11.23 1.54 13.88
CA GLN A 12 -11.43 2.83 14.57
C GLN A 12 -11.06 4.05 13.73
N GLU A 13 -10.17 3.93 12.74
CA GLU A 13 -9.76 5.06 11.88
C GLU A 13 -10.69 5.29 10.69
N GLU A 14 -11.50 4.31 10.28
CA GLU A 14 -12.50 4.47 9.20
C GLU A 14 -13.61 5.47 9.56
N ASP A 15 -13.92 5.65 10.85
CA ASP A 15 -14.95 6.58 11.33
C ASP A 15 -14.42 7.98 11.71
N ALA A 16 -13.12 8.14 11.96
CA ALA A 16 -12.55 9.39 12.48
C ALA A 16 -11.85 10.25 11.42
N ALA A 17 -11.32 9.63 10.37
CA ALA A 17 -10.61 10.34 9.32
C ALA A 17 -11.56 10.65 8.16
N GLY A 18 -12.15 11.84 8.17
CA GLY A 18 -12.87 12.42 7.03
C GLY A 18 -11.95 12.66 5.82
N PHE A 19 -11.41 11.58 5.23
CA PHE A 19 -10.75 11.61 3.94
C PHE A 19 -11.82 11.68 2.85
N PRO A 20 -11.83 12.74 2.02
CA PRO A 20 -12.83 12.91 0.99
C PRO A 20 -12.55 11.93 -0.15
N GLY A 21 -13.43 10.95 -0.34
CA GLY A 21 -13.50 10.16 -1.57
C GLY A 21 -13.39 8.67 -1.33
N GLY A 22 -14.51 7.96 -1.50
CA GLY A 22 -14.52 6.50 -1.53
C GLY A 22 -13.61 5.99 -2.65
N PHE A 23 -12.52 5.32 -2.27
CA PHE A 23 -11.68 4.57 -3.20
C PHE A 23 -12.44 3.30 -3.59
N SER A 24 -13.17 3.37 -4.70
CA SER A 24 -13.97 2.25 -5.19
C SER A 24 -13.06 1.16 -5.75
N ASP A 25 -12.99 0.05 -5.02
CA ASP A 25 -12.18 -1.16 -5.23
C ASP A 25 -12.54 -1.99 -6.49
N LYS A 26 -13.09 -1.38 -7.55
CA LYS A 26 -13.56 -2.11 -8.75
C LYS A 26 -13.30 -1.34 -10.03
N HIS A 27 -12.03 -1.16 -10.37
CA HIS A 27 -11.67 -0.66 -11.68
C HIS A 27 -11.97 -1.71 -12.76
N LYS A 28 -13.15 -1.66 -13.40
CA LYS A 28 -13.42 -2.46 -14.60
C LYS A 28 -12.71 -1.78 -15.77
N LYS A 29 -12.27 -2.53 -16.78
CA LYS A 29 -11.63 -1.99 -18.01
C LYS A 29 -12.44 -0.88 -18.70
N LYS A 30 -13.76 -0.82 -18.46
CA LYS A 30 -14.68 0.20 -19.00
C LYS A 30 -14.58 1.55 -18.30
N ASP A 31 -13.99 1.62 -17.11
CA ASP A 31 -13.96 2.85 -16.29
C ASP A 31 -12.66 3.64 -16.45
N CYS A 32 -11.71 3.18 -17.29
CA CYS A 32 -10.50 3.95 -17.56
C CYS A 32 -10.78 5.03 -18.60
N ASN A 33 -10.85 6.26 -18.14
CA ASN A 33 -10.86 7.43 -19.00
C ASN A 33 -9.53 7.53 -19.79
N ASP A 34 -9.44 8.44 -20.77
CA ASP A 34 -8.23 8.56 -21.61
C ASP A 34 -6.95 8.94 -20.84
N ASN A 35 -7.10 9.46 -19.62
CA ASN A 35 -5.98 9.83 -18.73
C ASN A 35 -5.70 8.78 -17.62
N CYS A 36 -6.13 7.53 -17.81
CA CYS A 36 -5.88 6.47 -16.84
C CYS A 36 -4.39 6.11 -16.82
N PHE A 37 -3.73 6.18 -15.66
CA PHE A 37 -2.31 5.86 -15.52
C PHE A 37 -1.93 4.48 -16.10
N CYS A 38 -2.84 3.50 -16.03
CA CYS A 38 -2.61 2.17 -16.60
C CYS A 38 -2.63 2.08 -18.14
N LYS A 39 -3.03 3.13 -18.87
CA LYS A 39 -2.97 3.17 -20.35
C LYS A 39 -1.53 3.37 -20.84
N ASP A 40 -0.78 4.25 -20.19
CA ASP A 40 0.55 4.66 -20.66
C ASP A 40 1.71 4.01 -19.89
N HIS A 41 1.46 3.52 -18.66
CA HIS A 41 2.52 3.01 -17.79
C HIS A 41 2.30 1.55 -17.41
N LYS A 42 2.87 0.65 -18.23
CA LYS A 42 2.99 -0.80 -17.94
C LYS A 42 4.18 -1.08 -17.02
N SER A 43 4.24 -0.43 -15.86
CA SER A 43 5.21 -0.79 -14.83
C SER A 43 4.80 -2.13 -14.19
N CYS A 44 5.75 -3.06 -14.09
CA CYS A 44 5.55 -4.34 -13.42
C CYS A 44 5.15 -4.14 -11.95
N ILE A 45 5.71 -3.12 -11.29
CA ILE A 45 5.43 -2.80 -9.89
C ILE A 45 3.99 -2.32 -9.73
N CYS A 46 3.54 -1.35 -10.54
CA CYS A 46 2.16 -0.88 -10.50
C CYS A 46 1.15 -2.02 -10.77
N SER A 47 1.54 -3.01 -11.56
CA SER A 47 0.69 -4.18 -11.87
C SER A 47 0.56 -5.14 -10.69
N ILE A 48 1.62 -5.34 -9.89
CA ILE A 48 1.59 -6.29 -8.77
C ILE A 48 1.00 -5.70 -7.48
N LEU A 49 1.05 -4.36 -7.30
CA LEU A 49 0.58 -3.70 -6.08
C LEU A 49 -0.87 -4.06 -5.72
N GLY A 50 -1.78 -4.11 -6.69
CA GLY A 50 -3.18 -4.51 -6.43
C GLY A 50 -3.36 -5.98 -6.00
N CYS A 51 -2.37 -6.84 -6.26
CA CYS A 51 -2.35 -8.20 -5.70
C CYS A 51 -1.80 -8.20 -4.27
N LEU A 52 -0.78 -7.38 -4.01
CA LEU A 52 -0.11 -7.29 -2.70
C LEU A 52 -0.96 -6.57 -1.65
N GLU A 53 -1.75 -5.58 -2.06
CA GLU A 53 -2.73 -4.86 -1.22
C GLU A 53 -3.60 -5.79 -0.38
N LYS A 54 -4.06 -6.90 -0.99
CA LYS A 54 -4.97 -7.87 -0.35
C LYS A 54 -4.30 -8.80 0.66
N SER A 55 -2.97 -8.79 0.73
CA SER A 55 -2.24 -9.70 1.61
C SER A 55 -2.20 -9.23 3.07
N HIS A 56 -2.42 -7.93 3.33
CA HIS A 56 -2.30 -7.31 4.66
C HIS A 56 -0.97 -7.66 5.39
N LYS A 57 0.10 -7.93 4.64
CA LYS A 57 1.43 -8.24 5.17
C LYS A 57 2.35 -7.00 5.08
N PRO A 58 3.36 -6.91 5.95
CA PRO A 58 4.41 -5.91 5.80
C PRO A 58 5.28 -6.26 4.58
N PHE A 59 5.57 -5.25 3.78
CA PHE A 59 6.49 -5.31 2.66
C PHE A 59 7.62 -4.31 2.87
N ARG A 60 8.79 -4.64 2.33
CA ARG A 60 9.89 -3.68 2.19
C ARG A 60 9.83 -3.08 0.80
N PHE A 61 9.63 -1.77 0.73
CA PHE A 61 9.67 -0.96 -0.47
C PHE A 61 11.00 -0.23 -0.52
N ARG A 62 11.69 -0.33 -1.65
CA ARG A 62 12.85 0.51 -1.95
C ARG A 62 12.44 1.53 -2.98
N THR A 63 12.63 2.81 -2.70
CA THR A 63 12.37 3.89 -3.65
C THR A 63 13.57 4.10 -4.57
N LYS A 64 13.36 4.73 -5.72
CA LYS A 64 14.42 5.13 -6.67
C LYS A 64 15.41 6.14 -6.08
N THR A 65 15.01 6.88 -5.04
CA THR A 65 15.90 7.76 -4.27
C THR A 65 16.79 6.99 -3.31
N GLY A 66 16.55 5.69 -3.12
CA GLY A 66 17.31 4.80 -2.25
C GLY A 66 16.74 4.64 -0.84
N ASP A 67 15.56 5.21 -0.57
CA ASP A 67 14.90 5.08 0.74
C ASP A 67 14.29 3.67 0.89
N ASP A 68 14.44 3.10 2.07
CA ASP A 68 13.83 1.83 2.45
C ASP A 68 12.63 2.09 3.38
N ILE A 69 11.45 1.65 2.97
CA ILE A 69 10.20 1.81 3.72
C ILE A 69 9.66 0.41 4.03
N ILE A 70 9.49 0.10 5.32
CA ILE A 70 8.81 -1.12 5.76
C ILE A 70 7.39 -0.75 6.18
N ALA A 71 6.40 -1.21 5.42
CA ALA A 71 5.01 -0.81 5.61
C ALA A 71 4.02 -1.85 5.07
N MET A 72 2.77 -1.74 5.51
CA MET A 72 1.64 -2.43 4.89
C MET A 72 1.01 -1.55 3.83
N ILE A 73 0.48 -2.15 2.75
CA ILE A 73 -0.29 -1.41 1.75
C ILE A 73 -1.70 -1.20 2.29
N LYS A 74 -2.12 0.06 2.44
CA LYS A 74 -3.49 0.40 2.82
C LYS A 74 -4.42 0.41 1.63
N CYS A 75 -4.02 1.10 0.57
CA CYS A 75 -4.74 1.05 -0.69
C CYS A 75 -3.84 1.38 -1.89
N PHE A 76 -4.26 0.95 -3.07
CA PHE A 76 -3.61 1.30 -4.34
C PHE A 76 -4.61 1.84 -5.37
N ASP A 77 -4.40 3.07 -5.80
CA ASP A 77 -5.19 3.69 -6.87
C ASP A 77 -4.54 3.46 -8.25
N LYS A 78 -5.17 2.61 -9.05
CA LYS A 78 -4.73 2.28 -10.42
C LYS A 78 -4.88 3.44 -11.41
N CYS A 79 -5.75 4.41 -11.13
CA CYS A 79 -5.97 5.58 -11.99
C CYS A 79 -4.80 6.55 -11.93
N THR A 80 -4.25 6.74 -10.73
CA THR A 80 -3.20 7.72 -10.44
C THR A 80 -1.83 7.07 -10.29
N GLY A 81 -1.79 5.75 -10.02
CA GLY A 81 -0.58 5.04 -9.67
C GLY A 81 -0.13 5.30 -8.22
N CYS A 82 -0.94 5.96 -7.39
CA CYS A 82 -0.61 6.24 -6.00
C CYS A 82 -0.84 5.02 -5.11
N VAL A 83 0.13 4.73 -4.23
CA VAL A 83 0.00 3.74 -3.17
C VAL A 83 0.07 4.43 -1.82
N VAL A 84 -0.84 4.05 -0.92
CA VAL A 84 -0.84 4.48 0.47
C VAL A 84 -0.25 3.35 1.32
N LEU A 85 0.83 3.66 2.02
CA LEU A 85 1.60 2.76 2.87
C LEU A 85 1.41 3.15 4.33
N ILE A 86 1.21 2.18 5.21
CA ILE A 86 1.12 2.40 6.66
C ILE A 86 2.34 1.78 7.33
N GLN A 87 3.17 2.64 7.90
CA GLN A 87 4.26 2.24 8.79
C GLN A 87 3.68 2.04 10.19
N PRO A 88 3.93 0.89 10.84
CA PRO A 88 3.41 0.62 12.18
C PRO A 88 4.04 1.53 13.23
N GLU A 89 3.35 1.70 14.36
CA GLU A 89 3.90 2.36 15.54
C GLU A 89 5.18 1.64 16.00
N MET A 90 6.21 2.40 16.35
CA MET A 90 7.39 1.85 17.00
C MET A 90 7.27 2.03 18.50
N ASN A 91 7.53 0.95 19.25
CA ASN A 91 7.54 1.00 20.71
C ASN A 91 8.81 1.66 21.27
N SER A 92 9.93 1.57 20.55
CA SER A 92 11.21 2.12 20.99
C SER A 92 12.15 2.44 19.81
N PRO A 93 12.49 3.72 19.55
CA PRO A 93 11.88 4.91 20.16
C PRO A 93 10.37 4.95 19.92
N LYS A 94 9.61 5.55 20.84
CA LYS A 94 8.16 5.67 20.70
C LYS A 94 7.84 6.62 19.55
N LEU A 95 7.36 6.07 18.44
CA LEU A 95 6.99 6.85 17.24
C LEU A 95 5.59 6.42 16.80
N PRO A 96 4.70 7.38 16.48
CA PRO A 96 3.35 7.07 16.01
C PRO A 96 3.39 6.31 14.68
N ALA A 97 2.30 5.62 14.36
CA ALA A 97 2.08 5.11 13.02
C ALA A 97 2.07 6.27 12.00
N VAL A 98 2.60 6.02 10.80
CA VAL A 98 2.73 7.04 9.74
C VAL A 98 2.13 6.52 8.44
N ALA A 99 1.28 7.34 7.82
CA ALA A 99 0.81 7.11 6.47
C ALA A 99 1.75 7.79 5.46
N VAL A 100 2.23 7.03 4.49
CA VAL A 100 3.14 7.48 3.42
C VAL A 100 2.45 7.28 2.09
N ILE A 101 2.41 8.32 1.25
CA ILE A 101 1.79 8.26 -0.09
C ILE A 101 2.91 8.43 -1.12
N ILE A 102 3.11 7.42 -1.98
CA ILE A 102 4.13 7.45 -3.04
C ILE A 102 3.55 7.00 -4.38
N SER A 103 4.18 7.42 -5.47
CA SER A 103 3.87 6.86 -6.78
C SER A 103 4.46 5.45 -6.91
N CYS A 104 3.73 4.54 -7.53
CA CYS A 104 4.26 3.23 -7.92
C CYS A 104 5.41 3.32 -8.94
N LEU A 105 5.60 4.48 -9.58
CA LEU A 105 6.78 4.74 -10.42
C LEU A 105 8.02 5.09 -9.62
N ASP A 106 7.87 5.57 -8.39
CA ASP A 106 9.00 5.93 -7.53
C ASP A 106 9.54 4.73 -6.76
N ILE A 107 8.83 3.60 -6.82
CA ILE A 107 9.27 2.33 -6.26
C ILE A 107 10.23 1.68 -7.24
N GLU A 108 11.40 1.31 -6.75
CA GLU A 108 12.43 0.54 -7.47
C GLU A 108 12.23 -0.96 -7.28
N SER A 109 11.91 -1.40 -6.06
CA SER A 109 11.65 -2.81 -5.76
C SER A 109 10.72 -3.02 -4.56
N ILE A 110 10.04 -4.16 -4.53
CA ILE A 110 9.24 -4.63 -3.40
C ILE A 110 9.78 -6.00 -2.98
N SER A 111 9.98 -6.22 -1.69
CA SER A 111 10.45 -7.48 -1.13
C SER A 111 9.64 -7.87 0.11
N PHE A 112 9.50 -9.17 0.33
CA PHE A 112 8.82 -9.74 1.49
C PHE A 112 9.40 -11.12 1.81
N GLU A 113 9.28 -11.52 3.06
CA GLU A 113 9.71 -12.85 3.51
C GLU A 113 8.66 -13.89 3.08
N ILE A 114 9.16 -15.04 2.63
CA ILE A 114 8.33 -16.21 2.31
C ILE A 114 8.64 -17.24 3.39
N ASP A 115 7.66 -17.55 4.23
CA ASP A 115 7.79 -18.63 5.20
C ASP A 115 7.89 -19.96 4.45
N ASP A 116 9.08 -20.59 4.51
CA ASP A 116 9.36 -21.90 3.94
C ASP A 116 8.93 -23.01 4.93
N HIS A 117 7.66 -23.00 5.36
CA HIS A 117 7.08 -24.12 6.10
C HIS A 117 6.38 -25.08 5.13
N LYS A 118 7.21 -25.92 4.48
CA LYS A 118 6.79 -27.24 4.01
C LYS A 118 6.95 -28.22 5.17
N ASP A 119 5.85 -28.63 5.77
CA ASP A 119 5.75 -29.95 6.40
C ASP A 119 5.36 -31.00 5.33
#